data_AF-A0A838IVG5-F1
#
_entry.id   AF-A0A838IVG5-F1
#
_cell.length_a   1.000
_cell.length_b   1.000
_cell.length_c   1.000
_cell.angle_alpha   90.00
_cell.angle_beta   90.00
_cell.angle_gamma   90.00
#
_symmetry.space_group_name_H-M   'P 1'
#
loop_
_entity.id
_entity.type
_entity.pdbx_description
1 polymer ?
#
loop_
_entity_poly.entity_id
_entity_poly.type
_entity_poly.pdbx_seq_one_letter_code
_entity_poly.pdbx_strand_id
1 'polypeptide(L)'
;RALLAGADLVLTFAHRAAELEPLVAEGVPIATLKLVPSRASRVALAEIEPTAVLLLVSAVPEFLPTFRHAAERYAGHIREMRAVVLDDPSLDRLVREADVVVYGSGSEAVRERIPLNVASFEYRHEPDPVQVERSLRPTIEHLRVRKQGTGREQETP
;
A
#
# COMPACT_ATOMS: atom_id res chain seq x y z
N ARG A 1 12.80 14.75 15.15
CA ARG A 1 13.64 14.28 16.27
C ARG A 1 12.87 14.18 17.59
N ALA A 2 12.16 15.21 18.07
CA ALA A 2 11.38 15.12 19.32
C ALA A 2 10.35 13.97 19.36
N LEU A 3 9.63 13.73 18.24
CA LEU A 3 8.68 12.60 18.13
C LEU A 3 9.33 11.21 18.12
N LEU A 4 10.63 11.12 17.87
CA LEU A 4 11.39 9.85 17.85
C LEU A 4 12.09 9.61 19.20
N ALA A 5 12.07 10.59 20.11
CA ALA A 5 12.69 10.47 21.41
C ALA A 5 11.92 9.43 22.25
N GLY A 6 12.63 8.39 22.70
CA GLY A 6 12.04 7.30 23.48
C GLY A 6 11.35 6.20 22.67
N ALA A 7 11.49 6.19 21.33
CA ALA A 7 10.99 5.08 20.53
C ALA A 7 11.84 3.82 20.73
N ASP A 8 11.20 2.70 21.06
CA ASP A 8 11.84 1.37 21.12
C ASP A 8 12.05 0.77 19.70
N LEU A 9 11.30 1.27 18.71
CA LEU A 9 11.30 0.81 17.31
C LEU A 9 10.80 1.94 16.40
N VAL A 10 11.40 2.07 15.22
CA VAL A 10 10.85 2.88 14.13
C VAL A 10 10.40 1.97 13.00
N LEU A 11 9.12 2.01 12.65
CA LEU A 11 8.55 1.28 11.51
C LEU A 11 8.29 2.24 10.35
N THR A 12 8.76 1.88 9.16
CA THR A 12 8.63 2.74 7.97
C THR A 12 8.53 1.91 6.68
N PHE A 13 8.34 2.55 5.53
CA PHE A 13 8.45 1.85 4.24
C PHE A 13 9.91 1.68 3.84
N ALA A 14 10.22 0.60 3.12
CA ALA A 14 11.60 0.29 2.72
C ALA A 14 12.30 1.46 1.99
N HIS A 15 11.59 2.17 1.11
CA HIS A 15 12.14 3.30 0.36
C HIS A 15 12.38 4.57 1.23
N ARG A 16 11.87 4.61 2.46
CA ARG A 16 12.05 5.72 3.42
C ARG A 16 13.07 5.42 4.51
N ALA A 17 13.59 4.19 4.57
CA ALA A 17 14.50 3.78 5.63
C ALA A 17 15.77 4.65 5.68
N ALA A 18 16.42 4.83 4.52
CA ALA A 18 17.65 5.63 4.41
C ALA A 18 17.44 7.11 4.80
N GLU A 19 16.26 7.68 4.52
CA GLU A 19 15.93 9.05 4.93
C GLU A 19 15.78 9.19 6.45
N LEU A 20 15.46 8.10 7.15
CA LEU A 20 15.23 8.09 8.59
C LEU A 20 16.48 7.75 9.40
N GLU A 21 17.45 7.03 8.84
CA GLU A 21 18.73 6.71 9.50
C GLU A 21 19.38 7.90 10.23
N PRO A 22 19.55 9.09 9.63
CA PRO A 22 20.18 10.23 10.32
C PRO A 22 19.30 10.91 11.39
N LEU A 23 18.02 10.53 11.46
CA LEU A 23 17.03 11.11 12.37
C LEU A 23 16.75 10.25 13.60
N VAL A 24 17.07 8.95 13.52
CA VAL A 24 16.80 7.95 14.55
C VAL A 24 17.97 7.90 15.54
N ALA A 25 17.66 7.73 16.82
CA ALA A 25 18.67 7.62 17.87
C ALA A 25 19.49 6.34 17.70
N GLU A 26 20.77 6.41 18.08
CA GLU A 26 21.67 5.26 18.02
C GLU A 26 21.10 4.08 18.82
N GLY A 27 21.19 2.87 18.25
CA GLY A 27 20.67 1.64 18.86
C GLY A 27 19.16 1.40 18.71
N VAL A 28 18.38 2.38 18.22
CA VAL A 28 16.95 2.17 17.91
C VAL A 28 16.82 1.50 16.53
N PRO A 29 16.25 0.28 16.44
CA PRO A 29 16.11 -0.40 15.16
C PRO A 29 15.11 0.32 14.25
N ILE A 30 15.44 0.35 12.96
CA ILE A 30 14.51 0.75 11.89
C ILE A 30 14.02 -0.52 11.19
N ALA A 31 12.77 -0.88 11.44
CA ALA A 31 12.10 -1.95 10.70
C ALA A 31 11.40 -1.38 9.47
N THR A 32 11.37 -2.17 8.40
CA THR A 32 10.69 -1.80 7.16
C THR A 32 9.42 -2.63 6.98
N LEU A 33 8.39 -2.00 6.43
CA LEU A 33 7.16 -2.62 6.00
C LEU A 33 7.10 -2.59 4.47
N LYS A 34 6.97 -3.77 3.88
CA LYS A 34 6.69 -3.95 2.47
C LYS A 34 5.20 -4.17 2.32
N LEU A 35 4.59 -3.38 1.45
CA LEU A 35 3.19 -3.54 1.08
C LEU A 35 3.10 -4.30 -0.24
N VAL A 36 2.10 -5.16 -0.35
CA VAL A 36 1.75 -5.87 -1.58
C VAL A 36 0.27 -5.63 -1.89
N PRO A 37 -0.17 -5.75 -3.14
CA PRO A 37 -1.58 -5.69 -3.48
C PRO A 37 -2.37 -6.72 -2.67
N SER A 38 -3.49 -6.30 -2.08
CA SER A 38 -4.26 -7.15 -1.18
C SER A 38 -4.79 -8.39 -1.88
N ARG A 39 -5.04 -9.49 -1.14
CA ARG A 39 -5.67 -10.68 -1.74
C ARG A 39 -6.97 -10.32 -2.46
N ALA A 40 -7.81 -9.47 -1.85
CA ALA A 40 -9.07 -9.03 -2.44
C ALA A 40 -8.86 -8.31 -3.78
N SER A 41 -7.91 -7.37 -3.85
CA SER A 41 -7.60 -6.66 -5.09
C SER A 41 -7.00 -7.57 -6.17
N ARG A 42 -6.15 -8.53 -5.80
CA ARG A 42 -5.58 -9.51 -6.73
C ARG A 42 -6.66 -10.40 -7.35
N VAL A 43 -7.60 -10.89 -6.54
CA VAL A 43 -8.73 -11.72 -6.99
C VAL A 43 -9.66 -10.91 -7.88
N ALA A 44 -10.07 -9.73 -7.43
CA ALA A 44 -10.98 -8.87 -8.19
C ALA A 44 -10.42 -8.48 -9.56
N LEU A 45 -9.11 -8.23 -9.68
CA LEU A 45 -8.45 -8.00 -10.97
C LEU A 45 -8.41 -9.23 -11.87
N ALA A 46 -8.17 -10.41 -11.29
CA ALA A 46 -8.11 -11.66 -12.04
C ALA A 46 -9.48 -12.11 -12.57
N GLU A 47 -10.57 -11.70 -11.90
CA GLU A 47 -11.96 -12.03 -12.26
C GLU A 47 -12.54 -11.11 -13.35
N ILE A 48 -11.84 -10.05 -13.76
CA ILE A 48 -12.33 -9.14 -14.81
C ILE A 48 -12.35 -9.86 -16.16
N GLU A 49 -13.42 -9.68 -16.92
CA GLU A 49 -13.56 -10.25 -18.26
C GLU A 49 -12.47 -9.74 -19.23
N PRO A 50 -11.85 -10.60 -20.07
CA PRO A 50 -10.78 -10.19 -20.99
C PRO A 50 -11.15 -9.07 -21.98
N THR A 51 -12.45 -8.94 -22.28
CA THR A 51 -13.01 -7.94 -23.20
C THR A 51 -13.39 -6.63 -22.53
N ALA A 52 -13.31 -6.56 -21.20
CA ALA A 52 -13.68 -5.35 -20.45
C ALA A 52 -12.70 -4.21 -20.69
N VAL A 53 -13.21 -2.98 -20.70
CA VAL A 53 -12.41 -1.76 -20.63
C VAL A 53 -12.14 -1.45 -19.15
N LEU A 54 -10.89 -1.65 -18.73
CA LEU A 54 -10.44 -1.37 -17.37
C LEU A 54 -9.87 0.06 -17.28
N LEU A 55 -10.44 0.87 -16.40
CA LEU A 55 -9.91 2.19 -16.05
C LEU A 55 -9.26 2.18 -14.67
N LEU A 56 -7.98 2.55 -14.62
CA LEU A 56 -7.25 2.82 -13.38
C LEU A 56 -7.29 4.31 -13.04
N VAL A 57 -7.62 4.65 -11.80
CA VAL A 57 -7.71 6.05 -11.33
C VAL A 57 -6.80 6.27 -10.12
N SER A 58 -5.95 7.29 -10.16
CA SER A 58 -5.05 7.65 -9.05
C SER A 58 -5.13 9.15 -8.75
N ALA A 59 -5.12 9.53 -7.47
CA ALA A 59 -4.90 10.91 -7.06
C ALA A 59 -3.43 11.34 -7.17
N VAL A 60 -2.51 10.39 -7.34
CA VAL A 60 -1.06 10.63 -7.44
C VAL A 60 -0.57 10.30 -8.86
N PRO A 61 -0.21 11.31 -9.68
CA PRO A 61 0.24 11.10 -11.06
C PRO A 61 1.46 10.18 -11.18
N GLU A 62 2.44 10.35 -10.30
CA GLU A 62 3.69 9.61 -10.29
C GLU A 62 3.47 8.12 -9.98
N PHE A 63 2.34 7.79 -9.36
CA PHE A 63 1.99 6.41 -9.04
C PHE A 63 1.36 5.66 -10.22
N LEU A 64 0.82 6.35 -11.24
CA LEU A 64 0.09 5.69 -12.34
C LEU A 64 0.90 4.61 -13.08
N PRO A 65 2.19 4.82 -13.42
CA PRO A 65 2.98 3.76 -14.06
C PRO A 65 3.13 2.52 -13.18
N THR A 66 3.39 2.72 -11.88
CA THR A 66 3.50 1.62 -10.90
C THR A 66 2.17 0.91 -10.73
N PHE A 67 1.07 1.66 -10.62
CA PHE A 67 -0.27 1.11 -10.46
C PHE A 67 -0.66 0.27 -11.68
N ARG A 68 -0.43 0.79 -12.89
CA ARG A 68 -0.67 0.06 -14.14
C ARG A 68 0.11 -1.24 -14.19
N HIS A 69 1.42 -1.19 -13.94
CA HIS A 69 2.25 -2.40 -13.95
C HIS A 69 1.80 -3.43 -12.91
N ALA A 70 1.41 -2.97 -11.71
CA ALA A 70 0.92 -3.84 -10.66
C ALA A 70 -0.44 -4.46 -10.99
N ALA A 71 -1.32 -3.73 -11.69
CA ALA A 71 -2.59 -4.24 -12.19
C ALA A 71 -2.39 -5.27 -13.32
N GLU A 72 -1.53 -4.97 -14.30
CA GLU A 72 -1.18 -5.86 -15.43
C GLU A 72 -0.66 -7.23 -14.97
N ARG A 73 0.02 -7.29 -13.82
CA ARG A 73 0.47 -8.55 -13.23
C ARG A 73 -0.67 -9.52 -12.90
N TYR A 74 -1.85 -9.01 -12.56
CA TYR A 74 -3.01 -9.82 -12.16
C TYR A 74 -4.14 -9.79 -13.19
N ALA A 75 -4.11 -8.81 -14.09
CA ALA A 75 -5.13 -8.57 -15.12
C ALA A 75 -4.55 -8.59 -16.54
N GLY A 76 -3.44 -9.32 -16.75
CA GLY A 76 -2.70 -9.33 -18.01
C GLY A 76 -3.46 -9.94 -19.20
N HIS A 77 -4.60 -10.56 -18.95
CA HIS A 77 -5.54 -11.06 -19.96
C HIS A 77 -6.44 -9.95 -20.55
N ILE A 78 -6.54 -8.80 -19.89
CA ILE A 78 -7.34 -7.66 -20.37
C ILE A 78 -6.59 -6.94 -21.49
N ARG A 79 -7.26 -6.74 -22.62
CA ARG A 79 -6.66 -6.07 -23.79
C ARG A 79 -6.66 -4.55 -23.68
N GLU A 80 -7.69 -3.99 -23.04
CA GLU A 80 -7.90 -2.55 -22.97
C GLU A 80 -7.82 -2.04 -21.53
N MET A 81 -6.64 -1.53 -21.17
CA MET A 81 -6.38 -0.91 -19.87
C MET A 81 -5.97 0.54 -20.06
N ARG A 82 -6.68 1.44 -19.36
CA ARG A 82 -6.45 2.89 -19.37
C ARG A 82 -6.10 3.33 -17.95
N ALA A 83 -5.34 4.41 -17.82
CA ALA A 83 -4.92 4.93 -16.53
C ALA A 83 -5.01 6.46 -16.56
N VAL A 84 -5.59 7.07 -15.53
CA VAL A 84 -5.87 8.51 -15.49
C VAL A 84 -5.74 9.06 -14.07
N VAL A 85 -5.38 10.34 -13.96
CA VAL A 85 -5.35 11.05 -12.68
C VAL A 85 -6.78 11.49 -12.29
N LEU A 86 -7.10 11.51 -11.00
CA LEU A 86 -8.41 11.91 -10.48
C LEU A 86 -8.88 13.29 -10.98
N ASP A 87 -7.95 14.24 -11.13
CA ASP A 87 -8.25 15.61 -11.55
C ASP A 87 -8.11 15.83 -13.07
N ASP A 88 -7.91 14.76 -13.83
CA ASP A 88 -7.79 14.85 -15.29
C ASP A 88 -9.13 15.29 -15.92
N PRO A 89 -9.13 16.29 -16.83
CA PRO A 89 -10.35 16.76 -17.50
C PRO A 89 -11.09 15.67 -18.30
N SER A 90 -10.40 14.59 -18.68
CA SER A 90 -10.99 13.48 -19.42
C SER A 90 -11.62 12.41 -18.54
N LEU A 91 -11.51 12.49 -17.21
CA LEU A 91 -11.96 11.45 -16.29
C LEU A 91 -13.43 11.08 -16.49
N ASP A 92 -14.32 12.07 -16.57
CA ASP A 92 -15.77 11.81 -16.70
C ASP A 92 -16.12 11.07 -17.99
N ARG A 93 -15.39 11.37 -19.07
CA ARG A 93 -15.54 10.66 -20.34
C ARG A 93 -15.02 9.22 -20.20
N LEU A 94 -13.83 9.04 -19.62
CA LEU A 94 -13.22 7.73 -19.47
C LEU A 94 -14.02 6.81 -18.54
N VAL A 95 -14.59 7.34 -17.46
CA VAL A 95 -15.43 6.58 -16.53
C VAL A 95 -16.70 6.08 -17.21
N ARG A 96 -17.30 6.88 -18.12
CA ARG A 96 -18.47 6.46 -18.91
C ARG A 96 -18.15 5.38 -19.96
N GLU A 97 -16.89 5.31 -20.40
CA GLU A 97 -16.42 4.33 -21.38
C GLU A 97 -15.85 3.06 -20.75
N ALA A 98 -15.74 3.01 -19.42
CA ALA A 98 -15.17 1.88 -18.69
C ALA A 98 -16.25 0.87 -18.27
N ASP A 99 -15.93 -0.41 -18.36
CA ASP A 99 -16.75 -1.49 -17.79
C ASP A 99 -16.40 -1.72 -16.31
N VAL A 100 -15.13 -1.49 -15.96
CA VAL A 100 -14.60 -1.64 -14.60
C VAL A 100 -13.70 -0.45 -14.25
N VAL A 101 -13.92 0.16 -13.08
CA VAL A 101 -13.07 1.23 -12.55
C VAL A 101 -12.36 0.75 -11.29
N VAL A 102 -11.03 0.77 -11.32
CA VAL A 102 -10.18 0.42 -10.18
C VAL A 102 -9.42 1.66 -9.73
N TYR A 103 -9.60 2.06 -8.48
CA TYR A 103 -9.05 3.32 -7.97
C TYR A 103 -8.07 3.09 -6.82
N GLY A 104 -6.97 3.84 -6.80
CA GLY A 104 -6.01 3.80 -5.70
C GLY A 104 -6.55 4.53 -4.47
N SER A 105 -6.06 4.15 -3.28
CA SER A 105 -6.37 4.86 -2.03
C SER A 105 -6.07 6.37 -2.16
N GLY A 106 -6.95 7.19 -1.62
CA GLY A 106 -6.94 8.65 -1.81
C GLY A 106 -7.67 9.14 -3.07
N SER A 107 -8.23 8.22 -3.87
CA SER A 107 -9.01 8.53 -5.09
C SER A 107 -10.49 8.24 -4.94
N GLU A 108 -11.00 8.08 -3.71
CA GLU A 108 -12.36 7.61 -3.40
C GLU A 108 -13.45 8.51 -3.98
N ALA A 109 -13.15 9.80 -4.18
CA ALA A 109 -14.07 10.76 -4.80
C ALA A 109 -14.51 10.37 -6.23
N VAL A 110 -13.76 9.52 -6.93
CA VAL A 110 -14.19 9.03 -8.25
C VAL A 110 -15.49 8.24 -8.18
N ARG A 111 -15.82 7.65 -7.03
CA ARG A 111 -17.05 6.86 -6.83
C ARG A 111 -18.33 7.65 -7.11
N GLU A 112 -18.31 8.96 -6.90
CA GLU A 112 -19.44 9.83 -7.19
C GLU A 112 -19.67 10.04 -8.70
N ARG A 113 -18.66 9.72 -9.51
CA ARG A 113 -18.66 9.87 -10.97
C ARG A 113 -18.93 8.56 -11.71
N ILE A 114 -18.88 7.43 -10.99
CA ILE A 114 -19.05 6.08 -11.56
C ILE A 114 -20.56 5.79 -11.76
N PRO A 115 -21.00 5.46 -12.99
CA PRO A 115 -22.37 5.01 -13.23
C PRO A 115 -22.73 3.77 -12.41
N LEU A 116 -23.99 3.64 -11.99
CA LEU A 116 -24.46 2.54 -11.14
C LEU A 116 -24.24 1.14 -11.74
N ASN A 117 -24.12 1.04 -13.06
CA ASN A 117 -23.91 -0.21 -13.79
C ASN A 117 -22.44 -0.56 -14.02
N VAL A 118 -21.50 0.30 -13.61
CA VAL A 118 -20.06 0.09 -13.80
C VAL A 118 -19.47 -0.51 -12.53
N ALA A 119 -18.83 -1.67 -12.66
CA ALA A 119 -18.21 -2.33 -11.52
C ALA A 119 -17.03 -1.48 -11.02
N SER A 120 -16.84 -1.38 -9.72
CA SER A 120 -15.70 -0.66 -9.17
C SER A 120 -15.20 -1.19 -7.83
N PHE A 121 -13.90 -1.05 -7.60
CA PHE A 121 -13.28 -1.40 -6.33
C PHE A 121 -11.98 -0.64 -6.10
N GLU A 122 -11.62 -0.49 -4.84
CA GLU A 122 -10.36 0.13 -4.43
C GLU A 122 -9.19 -0.88 -4.57
N TYR A 123 -8.08 -0.42 -5.16
CA TYR A 123 -6.82 -1.16 -5.18
C TYR A 123 -6.07 -0.99 -3.86
N ARG A 124 -6.38 -1.88 -2.93
CA ARG A 124 -5.85 -1.86 -1.57
C ARG A 124 -4.55 -2.64 -1.47
N HIS A 125 -3.72 -2.23 -0.52
CA HIS A 125 -2.50 -2.92 -0.18
C HIS A 125 -2.60 -3.55 1.22
N GLU A 126 -1.86 -4.65 1.41
CA GLU A 126 -1.69 -5.34 2.69
C GLU A 126 -0.19 -5.49 2.98
N PRO A 127 0.22 -5.54 4.26
CA PRO A 127 1.57 -5.98 4.63
C PRO A 127 1.94 -7.31 3.96
N ASP A 128 3.15 -7.42 3.42
CA ASP A 128 3.68 -8.67 2.88
C ASP A 128 3.77 -9.71 4.01
N PRO A 129 2.93 -10.78 4.00
CA PRO A 129 2.91 -11.73 5.09
C PRO A 129 4.26 -12.44 5.26
N VAL A 130 4.99 -12.68 4.17
CA VAL A 130 6.31 -13.33 4.24
C VAL A 130 7.32 -12.43 4.94
N GLN A 131 7.30 -11.14 4.64
CA GLN A 131 8.19 -10.17 5.27
C GLN A 131 7.83 -9.97 6.75
N VAL A 132 6.54 -9.86 7.06
CA VAL A 132 6.05 -9.73 8.45
C VAL A 132 6.54 -10.90 9.30
N GLU A 133 6.35 -12.13 8.81
CA GLU A 133 6.69 -13.35 9.52
C GLU A 133 8.19 -13.56 9.71
N ARG A 134 9.00 -13.19 8.71
CA ARG A 134 10.45 -13.45 8.69
C ARG A 134 11.31 -12.34 9.27
N SER A 135 10.80 -11.11 9.35
CA SER A 135 11.60 -9.94 9.74
C SER A 135 10.92 -9.11 10.82
N LEU A 136 9.69 -8.67 10.60
CA LEU A 136 9.04 -7.73 11.52
C LEU A 136 8.68 -8.37 12.85
N ARG A 137 8.02 -9.56 12.84
CA ARG A 137 7.65 -10.27 14.06
C ARG A 137 8.89 -10.61 14.92
N PRO A 138 9.96 -11.23 14.41
CA PRO A 138 11.17 -11.48 15.20
C PRO A 138 11.77 -10.21 15.81
N THR A 139 11.75 -9.09 15.08
CA THR A 139 12.26 -7.80 15.60
C THR A 139 11.44 -7.33 16.82
N ILE A 140 10.11 -7.39 16.71
CA ILE A 140 9.20 -7.01 17.80
C ILE A 140 9.37 -7.95 19.00
N GLU A 141 9.52 -9.25 18.78
CA GLU A 141 9.73 -10.24 19.84
C GLU A 141 11.03 -9.99 20.60
N HIS A 142 12.14 -9.70 19.91
CA HIS A 142 13.41 -9.35 20.56
C HIS A 142 13.29 -8.09 21.42
N LEU A 143 12.57 -7.06 20.95
CA LEU A 143 12.34 -5.84 21.72
C LEU A 143 11.49 -6.08 22.96
N ARG A 144 10.45 -6.94 22.86
CA ARG A 144 9.64 -7.33 24.01
C ARG A 144 10.46 -8.02 25.09
N VAL A 145 11.34 -8.95 24.71
CA VAL A 145 12.23 -9.66 25.65
C VAL A 145 13.20 -8.68 26.32
N ARG A 146 13.83 -7.79 25.55
CA ARG A 146 14.74 -6.77 26.09
C ARG A 146 14.07 -5.91 27.15
N LYS A 147 12.89 -5.36 26.84
CA LYS A 147 12.12 -4.51 27.77
C LYS A 147 11.72 -5.23 29.06
N GLN A 148 11.41 -6.52 28.98
CA GLN A 148 11.11 -7.34 30.16
C GLN A 148 12.35 -7.67 31.00
N GLY A 149 13.52 -7.82 30.36
CA GLY A 149 14.80 -8.02 31.05
C GLY A 149 15.26 -6.79 31.82
N THR A 150 15.13 -5.59 31.23
CA THR A 150 15.50 -4.32 31.89
C THR A 150 14.59 -3.97 33.08
N GLY A 151 13.35 -4.47 33.11
CA GLY A 151 12.43 -4.28 34.22
C GLY A 151 12.74 -5.12 35.46
N ARG A 152 13.42 -6.27 35.32
CA ARG A 152 13.73 -7.16 36.46
C ARG A 152 14.98 -6.74 37.25
N GLU A 153 15.93 -6.05 36.62
CA GLU A 153 17.14 -5.56 37.29
C GLU A 153 16.87 -4.32 38.17
N GLN A 154 15.73 -3.64 38.01
CA GLN A 154 15.36 -2.46 38.81
C GLN A 154 14.55 -2.79 40.08
N GLU A 155 14.21 -4.06 40.33
CA GLU A 155 13.37 -4.49 41.47
C GLU A 155 14.12 -5.17 42.62
N THR A 156 15.45 -5.10 42.69
CA THR A 156 16.21 -5.65 43.83
C THR A 156 16.68 -4.52 44.75
N PRO A 157 16.17 -4.40 46.00
CA PRO A 157 16.69 -3.50 47.03
C PRO A 157 18.03 -3.98 47.61
#